data_AF-A0A172WX12-F1
#
_entry.id   AF-A0A172WX12-F1
#
_cell.length_a   1.000
_cell.length_b   1.000
_cell.length_c   1.000
_cell.angle_alpha   90.00
_cell.angle_beta   90.00
_cell.angle_gamma   90.00
#
_symmetry.space_group_name_H-M   'P 1'
#
loop_
_entity.id
_entity.type
_entity.pdbx_description
1 polymer ?
#
loop_
_entity_poly.entity_id
_entity_poly.type
_entity_poly.pdbx_seq_one_letter_code
_entity_poly.pdbx_strand_id
1 'polypeptide(L)'
;MDSSLTPIVGQQGVAALYRRSLHLCLSSHPHLARTYDGMQASLDLTVLQAVLVKQSEAEALFFGEVLLVTFHELLTTLIGSSLTTRLLRGVWEPSSSETPAQEKSP
;
A
#
# COMPACT_ATOMS: atom_id res chain seq x y z
N MET A 1 -3.71 -4.99 4.56
CA MET A 1 -3.38 -5.24 3.14
C MET A 1 -2.80 -6.64 2.92
N ASP A 2 -1.80 -7.07 3.71
CA ASP A 2 -1.12 -8.36 3.49
C ASP A 2 -2.06 -9.59 3.60
N SER A 3 -2.98 -9.60 4.59
CA SER A 3 -3.91 -10.72 4.82
C SER A 3 -4.91 -11.00 3.70
N SER A 4 -5.25 -9.99 2.87
CA SER A 4 -6.21 -10.15 1.77
C SER A 4 -5.52 -10.47 0.43
N LEU A 5 -4.27 -10.03 0.27
CA LEU A 5 -3.51 -10.21 -0.97
C LEU A 5 -2.70 -11.51 -0.98
N THR A 6 -2.14 -11.90 0.16
CA THR A 6 -1.32 -13.12 0.28
C THR A 6 -2.05 -14.40 -0.15
N PRO A 7 -3.36 -14.61 0.10
CA PRO A 7 -4.07 -15.76 -0.45
C PRO A 7 -4.20 -15.80 -1.98
N ILE A 8 -4.02 -14.66 -2.66
CA ILE A 8 -4.26 -14.52 -4.11
C ILE A 8 -2.93 -14.52 -4.87
N VAL A 9 -1.94 -13.75 -4.40
CA VAL A 9 -0.65 -13.58 -5.08
C VAL A 9 0.53 -14.19 -4.31
N GLY A 10 0.31 -14.68 -3.09
CA GLY A 10 1.36 -15.20 -2.20
C GLY A 10 2.17 -14.10 -1.53
N GLN A 11 2.80 -14.41 -0.40
CA GLN A 11 3.63 -13.46 0.37
C GLN A 11 4.76 -12.86 -0.49
N GLN A 12 5.40 -13.70 -1.31
CA GLN A 12 6.45 -13.25 -2.24
C GLN A 12 5.88 -12.37 -3.36
N GLY A 13 4.65 -12.62 -3.81
CA GLY A 13 3.96 -11.79 -4.79
C GLY A 13 3.60 -10.42 -4.23
N VAL A 14 3.10 -10.35 -3.00
CA VAL A 14 2.88 -9.07 -2.28
C VAL A 14 4.20 -8.31 -2.18
N ALA A 15 5.30 -9.00 -1.85
CA ALA A 15 6.60 -8.37 -1.74
C ALA A 15 7.19 -7.89 -3.05
N ALA A 16 7.06 -8.68 -4.11
CA ALA A 16 7.47 -8.29 -5.46
C ALA A 16 6.65 -7.10 -5.97
N LEU A 17 5.33 -7.10 -5.74
CA LEU A 17 4.42 -6.02 -6.12
C LEU A 17 4.82 -4.70 -5.45
N TYR A 18 5.01 -4.72 -4.13
CA TYR A 18 5.43 -3.53 -3.39
C TYR A 18 6.79 -2.98 -3.85
N ARG A 19 7.79 -3.86 -4.01
CA ARG A 19 9.11 -3.45 -4.53
C ARG A 19 9.00 -2.85 -5.92
N ARG A 20 8.17 -3.43 -6.79
CA ARG A 20 7.96 -2.94 -8.15
C ARG A 20 7.27 -1.58 -8.14
N SER A 21 6.28 -1.37 -7.29
CA SER A 21 5.63 -0.06 -7.11
C SER A 21 6.63 1.00 -6.69
N LEU A 22 7.41 0.73 -5.64
CA LEU A 22 8.46 1.66 -5.17
C LEU A 22 9.47 1.98 -6.27
N HIS A 23 9.98 0.95 -6.96
CA HIS A 23 10.93 1.16 -8.06
C HIS A 23 10.37 2.08 -9.13
N LEU A 24 9.11 1.89 -9.55
CA LEU A 24 8.47 2.74 -10.56
C LEU A 24 8.28 4.17 -10.06
N CYS A 25 7.78 4.36 -8.83
CA CYS A 25 7.58 5.69 -8.26
C CYS A 25 8.89 6.48 -8.18
N LEU A 26 9.97 5.84 -7.70
CA LEU A 26 11.29 6.47 -7.60
C LEU A 26 11.89 6.75 -8.98
N SER A 27 11.72 5.84 -9.95
CA SER A 27 12.23 6.04 -11.32
C SER A 27 11.58 7.23 -12.03
N SER A 28 10.30 7.49 -11.76
CA SER A 28 9.57 8.61 -12.36
C SER A 28 9.82 9.95 -11.66
N HIS A 29 10.41 9.94 -10.46
CA HIS A 29 10.59 11.15 -9.64
C HIS A 29 12.02 11.21 -9.06
N PRO A 30 13.00 11.72 -9.82
CA PRO A 30 14.41 11.74 -9.41
C PRO A 30 14.68 12.47 -8.08
N HIS A 31 13.87 13.49 -7.76
CA HIS A 31 13.94 14.20 -6.49
C HIS A 31 13.59 13.28 -5.30
N LEU A 32 12.59 12.43 -5.47
CA LEU A 32 12.18 11.42 -4.49
C LEU A 32 13.19 10.27 -4.46
N ALA A 33 13.72 9.82 -5.60
CA ALA A 33 14.75 8.77 -5.64
C ALA A 33 15.92 9.05 -4.70
N ARG A 34 16.43 10.29 -4.69
CA ARG A 34 17.54 10.69 -3.80
C ARG A 34 17.20 10.55 -2.32
N THR A 35 15.97 10.86 -1.95
CA THR A 35 15.53 10.87 -0.56
C THR A 35 15.21 9.46 -0.04
N TYR A 36 14.94 8.53 -0.95
CA TYR A 36 14.47 7.17 -0.66
C TYR A 36 15.43 6.06 -1.11
N ASP A 37 16.65 6.40 -1.57
CA ASP A 37 17.67 5.47 -2.11
C ASP A 37 18.01 4.32 -1.13
N GLY A 38 17.93 4.58 0.18
CA GLY A 38 18.17 3.59 1.23
C GLY A 38 17.03 2.59 1.47
N MET A 39 15.86 2.74 0.82
CA MET A 39 14.68 1.91 1.08
C MET A 39 14.56 0.65 0.22
N GLN A 40 15.39 0.48 -0.81
CA GLN A 40 15.16 -0.51 -1.87
C GLN A 40 15.12 -1.99 -1.42
N ALA A 41 15.65 -2.35 -0.25
CA ALA A 41 15.89 -3.75 0.10
C ALA A 41 14.76 -4.43 0.89
N SER A 42 14.03 -3.70 1.74
CA SER A 42 13.10 -4.29 2.71
C SER A 42 11.66 -3.87 2.45
N LEU A 43 10.74 -4.82 2.53
CA LEU A 43 9.29 -4.56 2.66
C LEU A 43 8.97 -4.00 4.05
N ASP A 44 9.65 -2.93 4.43
CA ASP A 44 9.55 -2.37 5.76
C ASP A 44 8.77 -1.05 5.69
N LEU A 45 7.48 -1.17 6.00
CA LEU A 45 6.59 -0.02 6.11
C LEU A 45 7.05 0.95 7.22
N THR A 46 7.81 0.48 8.21
CA THR A 46 8.39 1.33 9.25
C THR A 46 9.49 2.21 8.69
N VAL A 47 10.32 1.69 7.77
CA VAL A 47 11.31 2.51 7.06
C VAL A 47 10.62 3.55 6.19
N LEU A 48 9.57 3.17 5.45
CA LEU A 48 8.77 4.10 4.67
C LEU A 48 8.19 5.23 5.53
N GLN A 49 7.60 4.88 6.67
CA GLN A 49 7.04 5.85 7.60
C GLN A 49 8.11 6.80 8.15
N ALA A 50 9.28 6.28 8.51
CA ALA A 50 10.39 7.09 9.01
C ALA A 50 10.93 8.09 7.97
N VAL A 51 10.88 7.74 6.68
CA VAL A 51 11.25 8.67 5.59
C VAL A 51 10.16 9.71 5.36
N LEU A 52 8.88 9.31 5.37
CA LEU A 52 7.74 10.22 5.19
C LEU A 52 7.66 11.29 6.28
N VAL A 53 7.92 10.93 7.55
CA VAL A 53 7.92 11.88 8.68
C VAL A 53 9.00 12.96 8.53
N LYS A 54 10.06 12.71 7.76
CA LYS A 54 11.14 13.67 7.50
C LYS A 54 10.84 14.61 6.31
N GLN A 55 9.80 14.33 5.53
CA GLN A 55 9.41 15.17 4.39
C GLN A 55 8.48 16.30 4.80
N SER A 56 8.33 17.27 3.91
CA SER A 56 7.21 18.19 3.98
C SER A 56 5.88 17.45 3.80
N GLU A 57 4.79 17.98 4.34
CA GLU A 57 3.45 17.40 4.19
C GLU A 57 3.07 17.21 2.72
N ALA A 58 3.37 18.22 1.88
CA ALA A 58 3.09 18.17 0.45
C ALA A 58 3.85 17.04 -0.27
N GLU A 59 5.13 16.84 0.06
CA GLU A 59 5.93 15.76 -0.53
C GLU A 59 5.50 14.38 -0.03
N ALA A 60 5.15 14.26 1.24
CA ALA A 60 4.65 13.01 1.82
C ALA A 60 3.31 12.59 1.18
N LEU A 61 2.39 13.54 1.01
CA LEU A 61 1.11 13.30 0.33
C LEU A 61 1.30 12.93 -1.13
N PHE A 62 2.11 13.70 -1.86
CA PHE A 62 2.39 13.43 -3.27
C PHE A 62 3.02 12.05 -3.46
N PHE A 63 4.03 11.70 -2.65
CA PHE A 63 4.65 10.39 -2.71
C PHE A 63 3.66 9.27 -2.40
N GLY A 64 2.85 9.44 -1.35
CA GLY A 64 1.84 8.46 -0.95
C GLY A 64 0.81 8.20 -2.05
N GLU A 65 0.32 9.26 -2.69
CA GLU A 65 -0.63 9.17 -3.80
C GLU A 65 -0.03 8.43 -4.99
N VAL A 66 1.16 8.85 -5.44
CA VAL A 66 1.86 8.22 -6.58
C VAL A 66 2.13 6.73 -6.30
N LEU A 67 2.55 6.39 -5.07
CA LEU A 67 2.81 5.00 -4.67
C LEU A 67 1.54 4.16 -4.68
N LEU A 68 0.44 4.69 -4.15
CA LEU A 68 -0.83 4.00 -4.09
C LEU A 68 -1.42 3.78 -5.49
N VAL A 69 -1.39 4.80 -6.36
CA VAL A 69 -1.85 4.69 -7.75
C VAL A 69 -1.04 3.64 -8.50
N THR A 70 0.29 3.70 -8.41
CA THR A 70 1.18 2.73 -9.06
C THR A 70 0.91 1.31 -8.57
N PHE A 71 0.71 1.12 -7.26
CA PHE A 71 0.36 -0.18 -6.68
C PHE A 71 -0.99 -0.69 -7.19
N HIS A 72 -2.01 0.18 -7.23
CA HIS A 72 -3.33 -0.16 -7.74
C HIS A 72 -3.27 -0.60 -9.21
N GLU A 73 -2.53 0.12 -10.06
CA GLU A 73 -2.36 -0.20 -11.47
C GLU A 73 -1.66 -1.54 -11.67
N LEU A 74 -0.54 -1.78 -10.98
CA LEU A 74 0.17 -3.05 -11.06
C LEU A 74 -0.69 -4.22 -10.57
N LEU A 75 -1.44 -4.03 -9.48
CA LEU A 75 -2.37 -5.04 -8.97
C LEU A 75 -3.49 -5.30 -9.99
N THR A 76 -4.05 -4.25 -10.61
CA THR A 76 -5.06 -4.36 -11.67
C THR A 76 -4.53 -5.14 -12.86
N THR A 77 -3.28 -4.92 -13.28
CA THR A 77 -2.63 -5.71 -14.34
C THR A 77 -2.44 -7.18 -13.94
N LEU A 78 -2.14 -7.46 -12.67
CA LEU A 78 -1.83 -8.81 -12.20
C LEU A 78 -3.08 -9.69 -11.99
N ILE A 79 -4.13 -9.14 -11.40
CA ILE A 79 -5.32 -9.91 -10.96
C ILE A 79 -6.64 -9.41 -11.57
N GLY A 80 -6.59 -8.36 -12.41
CA GLY A 80 -7.74 -7.76 -13.04
C GLY A 80 -8.42 -6.67 -12.19
N SER A 81 -9.08 -5.74 -12.89
CA SER A 81 -9.76 -4.57 -12.29
C SER A 81 -10.89 -4.95 -11.32
N SER A 82 -11.70 -5.96 -11.67
CA SER A 82 -12.83 -6.39 -10.83
C SER A 82 -12.35 -6.90 -9.45
N LEU A 83 -11.31 -7.72 -9.44
CA LEU A 83 -10.77 -8.27 -8.20
C LEU A 83 -10.02 -7.22 -7.39
N THR A 84 -9.23 -6.38 -8.05
CA THR A 84 -8.52 -5.25 -7.43
C THR A 84 -9.48 -4.31 -6.70
N THR A 85 -10.56 -3.91 -7.37
CA THR A 85 -11.60 -3.04 -6.79
C THR A 85 -12.24 -3.68 -5.55
N ARG A 86 -12.54 -4.99 -5.60
CA ARG A 86 -13.15 -5.70 -4.47
C ARG A 86 -12.21 -5.81 -3.26
N LEU A 87 -10.93 -6.04 -3.48
CA LEU A 87 -9.95 -6.19 -2.41
C LEU A 87 -9.60 -4.86 -1.75
N LEU A 88 -9.47 -3.81 -2.54
CA LEU A 88 -9.13 -2.47 -2.01
C LEU A 88 -10.33 -1.79 -1.36
N ARG A 89 -11.56 -2.17 -1.72
CA ARG A 89 -12.78 -1.67 -1.04
C ARG A 89 -12.73 -1.89 0.47
N GLY A 90 -12.35 -3.09 0.92
CA GLY A 90 -12.23 -3.41 2.34
C GLY A 90 -11.07 -2.69 3.07
N VAL A 91 -10.18 -2.02 2.33
CA VAL A 91 -9.10 -1.17 2.89
C VAL A 91 -9.55 0.29 2.98
N TRP A 92 -10.46 0.72 2.11
CA TRP A 92 -10.96 2.10 2.04
C TRP A 92 -12.23 2.31 2.88
N GLU A 93 -12.99 1.25 3.12
CA GLU A 93 -14.08 1.27 4.09
C GLU A 93 -13.47 1.40 5.50
N PRO A 94 -13.86 2.43 6.29
CA PRO A 94 -13.44 2.51 7.68
C PRO A 94 -13.84 1.21 8.36
N SER A 95 -12.92 0.61 9.12
CA SER A 95 -13.21 -0.60 9.88
C SER A 95 -14.36 -0.32 10.85
N SER A 96 -15.59 -0.61 10.43
CA SER A 96 -16.79 -0.54 11.23
C SER A 96 -16.77 -1.72 12.20
N SER A 97 -15.83 -1.69 13.15
CA SER A 97 -15.93 -2.47 14.37
C SER A 97 -16.91 -1.77 15.31
N GLU A 98 -18.16 -1.64 14.89
CA GLU A 98 -19.29 -1.53 15.81
C GLU A 98 -19.68 -2.97 16.13
N THR A 99 -19.22 -3.46 17.27
CA THR A 99 -19.75 -4.68 17.86
C THR A 99 -21.22 -4.42 18.19
N PRO A 100 -22.21 -5.16 17.62
CA PRO A 100 -23.51 -5.17 18.25
C PRO A 100 -23.30 -5.92 19.56
N ALA A 101 -23.26 -5.17 20.67
CA ALA A 101 -23.42 -5.74 21.99
C ALA A 101 -24.77 -6.45 21.98
N GLN A 102 -24.74 -7.76 21.74
CA GLN A 102 -25.91 -8.61 21.86
C GLN A 102 -26.24 -8.65 23.35
N GLU A 103 -27.03 -7.66 23.79
CA GLU A 103 -27.63 -7.64 25.11
C GLU A 103 -28.43 -8.93 25.27
N LYS A 104 -27.96 -9.70 26.24
CA LYS A 104 -28.53 -10.96 26.66
C LYS A 104 -29.67 -10.66 27.65
N SER A 105 -30.80 -11.33 27.41
CA SER A 105 -31.88 -11.67 28.36
C SER A 105 -32.94 -10.59 28.66
N PRO A 106 -34.15 -10.97 29.13
CA PRO A 106 -34.48 -12.14 29.98
C PRO A 106 -34.78 -13.43 29.22
#